data_AF-A0A1M7NXA1-F1
#
_entry.id   AF-A0A1M7NXA1-F1
#
_cell.length_a   1.000
_cell.length_b   1.000
_cell.length_c   1.000
_cell.angle_alpha   90.00
_cell.angle_beta   90.00
_cell.angle_gamma   90.00
#
_symmetry.space_group_name_H-M   'P 1'
#
loop_
_entity.id
_entity.type
_entity.pdbx_description
1 polymer ?
#
loop_
_entity_poly.entity_id
_entity_poly.type
_entity_poly.pdbx_seq_one_letter_code
_entity_poly.pdbx_strand_id
1 'polypeptide(L)'
;MKKNYPEKIFTGILVCILILLVLNILSYLDFYYNNLEQRDYFFRKTNFNLERNAPTIFSSSLHFTASILLAIIAFSKLSIKKVKSFWIFLSILILFIGLDELLVIHEKVGRAFGENVETSGIFFFAWVVPYGIALILIGLTLLKSLLKLPKKTRLNFIMAGAIFVSGAMVIEMFTGWYVEYNQLQNENLLRVPDTFILSTFEELFEMIGIGFFVYSILDFIREYKIKT
;
A
#
# COMPACT_ATOMS: atom_id res chain seq x y z
N MET A 1 11.27 -25.05 13.33
CA MET A 1 10.23 -24.25 12.64
C MET A 1 9.97 -24.90 11.27
N LYS A 2 8.71 -25.08 10.85
CA LYS A 2 8.37 -25.76 9.59
C LYS A 2 9.05 -25.05 8.41
N LYS A 3 9.64 -25.81 7.47
CA LYS A 3 10.46 -25.30 6.36
C LYS A 3 9.73 -24.27 5.47
N ASN A 4 8.38 -24.28 5.44
CA ASN A 4 7.56 -23.50 4.50
C ASN A 4 6.62 -22.47 5.17
N TYR A 5 6.99 -21.86 6.30
CA TYR A 5 6.09 -20.91 6.99
C TYR A 5 5.89 -19.58 6.25
N PRO A 6 6.89 -18.95 5.56
CA PRO A 6 6.67 -17.71 4.83
C PRO A 6 5.66 -17.88 3.70
N GLU A 7 5.77 -18.98 2.94
CA GLU A 7 4.86 -19.28 1.83
C GLU A 7 3.42 -19.45 2.34
N LYS A 8 3.22 -20.17 3.46
CA LYS A 8 1.89 -20.34 4.05
C LYS A 8 1.28 -19.05 4.55
N ILE A 9 2.08 -18.17 5.16
CA ILE A 9 1.60 -16.85 5.60
C ILE A 9 1.21 -16.02 4.38
N PHE A 10 2.03 -16.00 3.33
CA PHE A 10 1.70 -15.29 2.10
C PHE A 10 0.44 -15.83 1.42
N THR A 11 0.26 -17.15 1.35
CA THR A 11 -0.99 -17.75 0.87
C THR A 11 -2.19 -17.31 1.72
N GLY A 12 -2.05 -17.26 3.05
CA GLY A 12 -3.10 -16.74 3.93
C GLY A 12 -3.45 -15.28 3.63
N ILE A 13 -2.44 -14.43 3.43
CA ILE A 13 -2.61 -13.03 3.02
C ILE A 13 -3.38 -12.93 1.70
N LEU A 14 -2.98 -13.71 0.68
CA LEU A 14 -3.66 -13.72 -0.62
C LEU A 14 -5.11 -14.20 -0.53
N VAL A 15 -5.41 -15.18 0.34
CA VAL A 15 -6.77 -15.63 0.61
C VAL A 15 -7.59 -14.51 1.26
N CYS A 16 -7.03 -13.78 2.22
CA CYS A 16 -7.70 -12.62 2.81
C CYS A 16 -7.97 -11.52 1.77
N ILE A 17 -7.00 -11.20 0.92
CA ILE A 17 -7.16 -10.23 -0.19
C ILE A 17 -8.28 -10.69 -1.13
N LEU A 18 -8.31 -11.97 -1.50
CA LEU A 18 -9.37 -12.51 -2.36
C LEU A 18 -10.75 -12.39 -1.73
N ILE A 19 -10.87 -12.68 -0.43
CA ILE A 19 -12.14 -12.51 0.31
C ILE A 19 -12.55 -11.04 0.30
N LEU A 20 -11.64 -10.12 0.62
CA LEU A 20 -11.91 -8.69 0.60
C LEU A 20 -12.32 -8.20 -0.79
N LEU A 21 -11.67 -8.69 -1.86
CA LEU A 21 -12.00 -8.36 -3.24
C LEU A 21 -13.42 -8.82 -3.60
N VAL A 22 -13.79 -10.05 -3.23
CA VAL A 22 -15.14 -10.57 -3.46
C VAL A 22 -16.17 -9.72 -2.71
N LEU A 23 -15.89 -9.36 -1.45
CA LEU A 23 -16.78 -8.50 -0.67
C LEU A 23 -16.93 -7.09 -1.28
N ASN A 24 -15.83 -6.49 -1.75
CA ASN A 24 -15.81 -5.20 -2.45
C ASN A 24 -16.67 -5.24 -3.72
N ILE A 25 -16.53 -6.29 -4.54
CA ILE A 25 -17.31 -6.44 -5.76
C ILE A 25 -18.80 -6.65 -5.43
N LEU A 26 -19.12 -7.55 -4.49
CA LEU A 26 -20.51 -7.80 -4.11
C LEU A 26 -21.19 -6.56 -3.54
N SER A 27 -20.48 -5.79 -2.70
CA SER A 27 -21.04 -4.57 -2.12
C SER A 27 -21.22 -3.45 -3.15
N TYR A 28 -20.30 -3.34 -4.12
CA TYR A 28 -20.46 -2.40 -5.22
C TYR A 28 -21.64 -2.77 -6.13
N LEU A 29 -21.80 -4.05 -6.49
CA LEU A 29 -22.92 -4.50 -7.31
C LEU A 29 -24.27 -4.25 -6.61
N ASP A 30 -24.35 -4.54 -5.31
CA ASP A 30 -25.54 -4.25 -4.50
C ASP A 30 -25.84 -2.75 -4.48
N PHE A 31 -24.83 -1.93 -4.18
CA PHE A 31 -24.91 -0.48 -4.22
C PHE A 31 -25.39 0.06 -5.59
N TYR A 32 -24.86 -0.47 -6.68
CA TYR A 32 -25.14 -0.03 -8.04
C TYR A 32 -26.55 -0.43 -8.51
N TYR A 33 -26.91 -1.72 -8.39
CA TYR A 33 -28.18 -2.22 -8.91
C TYR A 33 -29.39 -1.88 -8.04
N ASN A 34 -29.22 -1.81 -6.72
CA ASN A 34 -30.30 -1.43 -5.81
C ASN A 34 -30.36 0.08 -5.55
N ASN A 35 -29.52 0.87 -6.26
CA ASN A 35 -29.50 2.32 -6.17
C ASN A 35 -29.35 2.82 -4.73
N LEU A 36 -28.53 2.12 -3.93
CA LEU A 36 -28.36 2.41 -2.51
C LEU A 36 -27.66 3.76 -2.33
N GLU A 37 -27.85 4.35 -1.14
CA GLU A 37 -27.13 5.55 -0.76
C GLU A 37 -25.67 5.21 -0.42
N GLN A 38 -24.74 6.15 -0.65
CA GLN A 38 -23.32 5.98 -0.32
C GLN A 38 -23.07 5.71 1.18
N ARG A 39 -24.05 6.01 2.05
CA ARG A 39 -23.99 5.71 3.48
C ARG A 39 -24.28 4.25 3.83
N ASP A 40 -24.62 3.41 2.84
CA ASP A 40 -24.87 1.99 3.05
C ASP A 40 -23.71 1.32 3.82
N TYR A 41 -24.07 0.50 4.81
CA TYR A 41 -23.10 -0.06 5.72
C TYR A 41 -22.19 -1.09 5.04
N PHE A 42 -22.77 -1.98 4.22
CA PHE A 42 -22.01 -3.05 3.58
C PHE A 42 -21.03 -2.47 2.56
N PHE A 43 -21.50 -1.54 1.72
CA PHE A 43 -20.68 -0.76 0.80
C PHE A 43 -19.53 -0.08 1.54
N ARG A 44 -19.83 0.75 2.55
CA ARG A 44 -18.80 1.52 3.26
C ARG A 44 -17.76 0.67 3.99
N LYS A 45 -18.14 -0.52 4.46
CA LYS A 45 -17.25 -1.36 5.26
C LYS A 45 -16.38 -2.32 4.43
N THR A 46 -16.64 -2.43 3.14
CA THR A 46 -15.92 -3.36 2.26
C THR A 46 -15.35 -2.72 0.99
N ASN A 47 -15.78 -1.50 0.65
CA ASN A 47 -15.34 -0.82 -0.55
C ASN A 47 -13.86 -0.40 -0.48
N PHE A 48 -13.10 -0.73 -1.51
CA PHE A 48 -11.66 -0.48 -1.58
C PHE A 48 -11.33 1.01 -1.68
N ASN A 49 -12.15 1.80 -2.37
CA ASN A 49 -11.97 3.25 -2.54
C ASN A 49 -12.33 4.07 -1.28
N LEU A 50 -12.72 3.42 -0.20
CA LEU A 50 -13.15 4.08 1.03
C LEU A 50 -12.22 3.74 2.16
N GLU A 51 -12.01 4.76 3.00
CA GLU A 51 -11.11 4.64 4.13
C GLU A 51 -11.80 4.21 5.42
N ARG A 52 -10.99 3.72 6.37
CA ARG A 52 -11.41 3.32 7.73
C ARG A 52 -12.43 2.19 7.73
N ASN A 53 -12.15 1.17 6.93
CA ASN A 53 -12.96 -0.03 6.79
C ASN A 53 -12.12 -1.31 6.88
N ALA A 54 -12.69 -2.46 6.51
CA ALA A 54 -12.01 -3.74 6.64
C ALA A 54 -10.74 -3.82 5.75
N PRO A 55 -10.75 -3.44 4.46
CA PRO A 55 -9.55 -3.28 3.63
C PRO A 55 -8.45 -2.42 4.26
N THR A 56 -8.75 -1.16 4.65
CA THR A 56 -7.79 -0.24 5.27
C THR A 56 -7.15 -0.86 6.52
N ILE A 57 -7.96 -1.46 7.40
CA ILE A 57 -7.47 -2.11 8.63
C ILE A 57 -6.54 -3.28 8.29
N PHE A 58 -6.91 -4.09 7.30
CA PHE A 58 -6.10 -5.21 6.85
C PHE A 58 -4.76 -4.72 6.28
N SER A 59 -4.77 -3.78 5.33
CA SER A 59 -3.56 -3.20 4.73
C SER A 59 -2.66 -2.57 5.79
N SER A 60 -3.22 -1.74 6.68
CA SER A 60 -2.50 -1.11 7.80
C SER A 60 -1.87 -2.14 8.74
N SER A 61 -2.57 -3.25 9.04
CA SER A 61 -2.03 -4.32 9.89
C SER A 61 -0.84 -5.04 9.27
N LEU A 62 -0.81 -5.18 7.94
CA LEU A 62 0.32 -5.74 7.21
C LEU A 62 1.52 -4.79 7.26
N HIS A 63 1.30 -3.48 7.10
CA HIS A 63 2.33 -2.45 7.28
C HIS A 63 2.94 -2.50 8.69
N PHE A 64 2.11 -2.54 9.74
CA PHE A 64 2.61 -2.64 11.12
C PHE A 64 3.39 -3.93 11.36
N THR A 65 2.90 -5.06 10.82
CA THR A 65 3.59 -6.34 10.89
C THR A 65 4.95 -6.26 10.19
N ALA A 66 5.02 -5.74 8.96
CA ALA A 66 6.26 -5.54 8.23
C ALA A 66 7.23 -4.64 9.00
N SER A 67 6.75 -3.53 9.57
CA SER A 67 7.55 -2.61 10.38
C SER A 67 8.16 -3.30 11.60
N ILE A 68 7.38 -4.10 12.34
CA ILE A 68 7.85 -4.87 13.49
C ILE A 68 8.92 -5.90 13.07
N LEU A 69 8.68 -6.63 11.98
CA LEU A 69 9.65 -7.61 11.47
C LEU A 69 10.97 -6.95 11.05
N LEU A 70 10.92 -5.78 10.42
CA LEU A 70 12.11 -4.99 10.07
C LEU A 70 12.86 -4.52 11.32
N ALA A 71 12.13 -4.10 12.37
CA ALA A 71 12.74 -3.74 13.66
C ALA A 71 13.44 -4.95 14.29
N ILE A 72 12.81 -6.14 14.28
CA ILE A 72 13.43 -7.38 14.77
C ILE A 72 14.74 -7.65 14.02
N ILE A 73 14.76 -7.51 12.68
CA ILE A 73 16.00 -7.65 11.90
C ILE A 73 17.05 -6.62 12.35
N ALA A 74 16.66 -5.36 12.51
CA ALA A 74 17.55 -4.27 12.89
C ALA A 74 18.25 -4.49 14.24
N PHE A 75 17.55 -5.10 15.21
CA PHE A 75 18.08 -5.38 16.55
C PHE A 75 18.69 -6.77 16.70
N SER A 76 18.63 -7.61 15.65
CA SER A 76 19.28 -8.92 15.64
C SER A 76 20.81 -8.85 15.54
N LYS A 77 21.49 -9.91 16.02
CA LYS A 77 22.96 -10.07 15.91
C LYS A 77 23.47 -10.19 14.46
N LEU A 78 22.57 -10.35 13.49
CA LEU A 78 22.85 -10.44 12.07
C LEU A 78 22.94 -9.07 11.38
N SER A 79 22.76 -7.98 12.12
CA SER A 79 23.12 -6.65 11.62
C SER A 79 24.63 -6.61 11.36
N ILE A 80 25.04 -6.90 10.12
CA ILE A 80 26.28 -6.38 9.56
C ILE A 80 26.26 -4.90 9.94
N LYS A 81 27.21 -4.44 10.77
CA LYS A 81 27.15 -3.12 11.43
C LYS A 81 26.85 -1.95 10.48
N LYS A 82 27.03 -2.13 9.16
CA LYS A 82 26.78 -1.17 8.07
C LYS A 82 25.36 -1.14 7.49
N VAL A 83 24.43 -2.00 7.90
CA VAL A 83 23.04 -2.07 7.36
C VAL A 83 21.96 -1.90 8.44
N LYS A 84 22.35 -1.75 9.71
CA LYS A 84 21.38 -1.54 10.82
C LYS A 84 20.51 -0.30 10.60
N SER A 85 21.12 0.83 10.25
CA SER A 85 20.39 2.09 9.99
C SER A 85 19.38 1.95 8.85
N PHE A 86 19.69 1.14 7.83
CA PHE A 86 18.76 0.83 6.74
C PHE A 86 17.50 0.12 7.25
N TRP A 87 17.66 -0.92 8.08
CA TRP A 87 16.52 -1.67 8.63
C TRP A 87 15.66 -0.81 9.57
N ILE A 88 16.29 0.03 10.40
CA ILE A 88 15.56 0.98 11.27
C ILE A 88 14.78 1.99 10.43
N PHE A 89 15.45 2.61 9.46
CA PHE A 89 14.83 3.62 8.62
C PHE A 89 13.66 3.02 7.81
N LEU A 90 13.84 1.84 7.22
CA LEU A 90 12.79 1.15 6.49
C LEU A 90 11.63 0.73 7.40
N SER A 91 11.90 0.31 8.65
CA SER A 91 10.88 0.02 9.65
C SER A 91 10.02 1.24 9.97
N ILE A 92 10.65 2.42 10.18
CA ILE A 92 9.95 3.68 10.43
C ILE A 92 9.16 4.13 9.20
N LEU A 93 9.72 4.01 7.99
CA LEU A 93 9.04 4.37 6.75
C LEU A 93 7.77 3.54 6.55
N ILE A 94 7.85 2.21 6.72
CA ILE A 94 6.72 1.31 6.54
C ILE A 94 5.67 1.52 7.65
N LEU A 95 6.10 1.88 8.87
CA LEU A 95 5.18 2.29 9.93
C LEU A 95 4.43 3.56 9.55
N PHE A 96 5.13 4.56 8.99
CA PHE A 96 4.53 5.80 8.53
C PHE A 96 3.49 5.54 7.43
N ILE A 97 3.80 4.71 6.43
CA ILE A 97 2.85 4.35 5.37
C ILE A 97 1.60 3.68 5.96
N GLY A 98 1.75 2.74 6.91
CA GLY A 98 0.59 2.15 7.57
C GLY A 98 -0.23 3.12 8.43
N LEU A 99 0.39 4.18 8.96
CA LEU A 99 -0.31 5.25 9.68
C LEU A 99 -0.99 6.23 8.73
N ASP A 100 -0.36 6.50 7.59
CA ASP A 100 -0.88 7.36 6.53
C ASP A 100 -2.20 6.83 6.03
N GLU A 101 -2.25 5.54 5.72
CA GLU A 101 -3.43 4.76 5.36
C GLU A 101 -4.55 4.91 6.43
N LEU A 102 -4.27 4.49 7.68
CA LEU A 102 -5.27 4.49 8.74
C LEU A 102 -5.82 5.89 9.09
N LEU A 103 -4.97 6.91 9.00
CA LEU A 103 -5.29 8.29 9.41
C LEU A 103 -5.62 9.21 8.24
N VAL A 104 -5.50 8.69 7.02
CA VAL A 104 -5.72 9.37 5.74
C VAL A 104 -4.90 10.67 5.68
N ILE A 105 -3.58 10.56 5.92
CA ILE A 105 -2.69 11.72 6.04
C ILE A 105 -2.42 12.33 4.66
N HIS A 106 -2.20 11.52 3.62
CA HIS A 106 -1.95 11.99 2.26
C HIS A 106 -3.08 12.89 1.74
N GLU A 107 -4.36 12.58 2.01
CA GLU A 107 -5.47 13.48 1.64
C GLU A 107 -5.39 14.85 2.33
N LYS A 108 -4.98 14.89 3.60
CA LYS A 108 -4.83 16.16 4.35
C LYS A 108 -3.69 16.99 3.78
N VAL A 109 -2.59 16.33 3.42
CA VAL A 109 -1.46 16.95 2.72
C VAL A 109 -1.91 17.47 1.36
N GLY A 110 -2.68 16.67 0.61
CA GLY A 110 -3.23 17.06 -0.69
C GLY A 110 -4.11 18.30 -0.61
N ARG A 111 -5.03 18.34 0.36
CA ARG A 111 -5.86 19.54 0.61
C ARG A 111 -5.04 20.78 0.91
N ALA A 112 -4.11 20.70 1.86
CA ALA A 112 -3.26 21.84 2.23
C ALA A 112 -2.34 22.31 1.08
N PHE A 113 -1.87 21.37 0.25
CA PHE A 113 -1.02 21.68 -0.90
C PHE A 113 -1.83 22.30 -2.05
N GLY A 114 -3.00 21.72 -2.36
CA GLY A 114 -3.89 22.18 -3.43
C GLY A 114 -4.52 23.55 -3.18
N GLU A 115 -4.59 24.01 -1.92
CA GLU A 115 -4.97 25.40 -1.59
C GLU A 115 -3.98 26.44 -2.15
N ASN A 116 -2.72 26.07 -2.37
CA ASN A 116 -1.64 26.97 -2.75
C ASN A 116 -1.05 26.68 -4.14
N VAL A 117 -1.39 25.53 -4.73
CA VAL A 117 -0.82 25.04 -5.99
C VAL A 117 -1.92 24.45 -6.85
N GLU A 118 -2.08 24.99 -8.06
CA GLU A 118 -2.96 24.40 -9.06
C GLU A 118 -2.36 23.09 -9.57
N THR A 119 -3.10 21.99 -9.44
CA THR A 119 -2.70 20.66 -9.93
C THR A 119 -3.73 20.14 -10.93
N SER A 120 -3.28 19.39 -11.92
CA SER A 120 -4.14 18.86 -12.99
C SER A 120 -3.56 17.59 -13.64
N GLY A 121 -4.36 16.96 -14.48
CA GLY A 121 -4.10 15.72 -15.19
C GLY A 121 -3.66 14.62 -14.23
N ILE A 122 -2.46 14.09 -14.47
CA ILE A 122 -1.88 13.04 -13.64
C ILE A 122 -1.57 13.48 -12.21
N PHE A 123 -1.57 14.79 -11.93
CA PHE A 123 -1.40 15.36 -10.59
C PHE A 123 -2.71 15.85 -9.98
N PHE A 124 -3.86 15.47 -10.55
CA PHE A 124 -5.19 15.84 -10.06
C PHE A 124 -5.30 15.70 -8.52
N PHE A 125 -4.82 14.57 -7.98
CA PHE A 125 -4.63 14.41 -6.55
C PHE A 125 -3.34 15.12 -6.12
N ALA A 126 -3.49 16.31 -5.54
CA ALA A 126 -2.38 17.21 -5.21
C ALA A 126 -1.30 16.59 -4.31
N TRP A 127 -1.63 15.59 -3.49
CA TRP A 127 -0.70 14.93 -2.58
C TRP A 127 0.38 14.10 -3.31
N VAL A 128 0.10 13.67 -4.56
CA VAL A 128 1.03 12.92 -5.41
C VAL A 128 2.34 13.70 -5.59
N VAL A 129 2.29 15.03 -5.63
CA VAL A 129 3.48 15.87 -5.81
C VAL A 129 4.44 15.77 -4.61
N PRO A 130 4.05 16.13 -3.37
CA PRO A 130 4.94 16.02 -2.22
C PRO A 130 5.36 14.56 -1.93
N TYR A 131 4.46 13.59 -2.09
CA TYR A 131 4.79 12.18 -1.83
C TYR A 131 5.69 11.60 -2.92
N GLY A 132 5.51 11.98 -4.19
CA GLY A 132 6.37 11.59 -5.29
C GLY A 132 7.80 12.12 -5.13
N ILE A 133 7.95 13.37 -4.70
CA ILE A 133 9.27 13.94 -4.37
C ILE A 133 9.90 13.16 -3.20
N ALA A 134 9.14 12.93 -2.13
CA ALA A 134 9.62 12.16 -0.98
C ALA A 134 10.05 10.75 -1.39
N LEU A 135 9.25 10.05 -2.20
CA LEU A 135 9.53 8.71 -2.72
C LEU A 135 10.85 8.67 -3.50
N ILE A 136 11.10 9.64 -4.39
CA ILE A 136 12.36 9.72 -5.14
C ILE A 136 13.55 9.92 -4.19
N LEU A 137 13.48 10.88 -3.27
CA LEU A 137 14.56 11.19 -2.34
C LEU A 137 14.87 10.01 -1.40
N ILE A 138 13.82 9.37 -0.88
CA ILE A 138 13.91 8.19 -0.03
C ILE A 138 14.48 7.01 -0.83
N GLY A 139 14.00 6.79 -2.05
CA GLY A 139 14.48 5.74 -2.95
C GLY A 139 15.98 5.87 -3.21
N LEU A 140 16.46 7.06 -3.53
CA LEU A 140 17.90 7.35 -3.72
C LEU A 140 18.72 7.09 -2.45
N THR A 141 18.19 7.48 -1.29
CA THR A 141 18.84 7.27 0.01
C THR A 141 18.93 5.78 0.36
N LEU A 142 17.87 5.02 0.07
CA LEU A 142 17.79 3.59 0.34
C LEU A 142 18.60 2.75 -0.65
N LEU A 143 18.74 3.20 -1.91
CA LEU A 143 19.35 2.43 -3.00
C LEU A 143 20.73 1.87 -2.64
N LYS A 144 21.62 2.71 -2.08
CA LYS A 144 22.98 2.28 -1.70
C LYS A 144 22.98 1.15 -0.67
N SER A 145 22.02 1.16 0.26
CA SER A 145 21.91 0.14 1.30
C SER A 145 21.18 -1.10 0.79
N LEU A 146 20.16 -0.91 -0.05
CA LEU A 146 19.43 -1.98 -0.71
C LEU A 146 20.35 -2.83 -1.61
N LEU A 147 21.29 -2.19 -2.31
CA LEU A 147 22.28 -2.88 -3.15
C LEU A 147 23.24 -3.80 -2.36
N LYS A 148 23.42 -3.56 -1.05
CA LYS A 148 24.25 -4.41 -0.17
C LYS A 148 23.53 -5.67 0.31
N LEU A 149 22.22 -5.77 0.10
CA LEU A 149 21.46 -6.96 0.46
C LEU A 149 21.78 -8.13 -0.49
N PRO A 150 21.58 -9.38 -0.03
CA PRO A 150 21.64 -10.56 -0.89
C PRO A 150 20.76 -10.40 -2.14
N LYS A 151 21.21 -10.90 -3.29
CA LYS A 151 20.56 -10.69 -4.59
C LYS A 151 19.06 -11.04 -4.56
N LYS A 152 18.70 -12.16 -3.91
CA LYS A 152 17.32 -12.64 -3.78
C LYS A 152 16.46 -11.64 -2.98
N THR A 153 16.88 -11.29 -1.76
CA THR A 153 16.18 -10.33 -0.90
C THR A 153 16.02 -8.97 -1.56
N ARG A 154 17.10 -8.49 -2.20
CA ARG A 154 17.10 -7.23 -2.95
C ARG A 154 16.04 -7.24 -4.05
N LEU A 155 16.02 -8.27 -4.89
CA LEU A 155 15.06 -8.36 -5.99
C LEU A 155 13.63 -8.43 -5.46
N ASN A 156 13.39 -9.23 -4.43
CA ASN A 156 12.07 -9.34 -3.82
C ASN A 156 11.59 -8.01 -3.23
N PHE A 157 12.46 -7.24 -2.56
CA PHE A 157 12.13 -5.92 -2.02
C PHE A 157 11.81 -4.92 -3.13
N ILE A 158 12.61 -4.92 -4.21
CA ILE A 158 12.36 -4.06 -5.38
C ILE A 158 11.02 -4.42 -6.02
N MET A 159 10.73 -5.71 -6.21
CA MET A 159 9.47 -6.17 -6.77
C MET A 159 8.28 -5.79 -5.88
N ALA A 160 8.37 -6.00 -4.57
CA ALA A 160 7.31 -5.62 -3.64
C ALA A 160 7.04 -4.10 -3.67
N GLY A 161 8.11 -3.30 -3.65
CA GLY A 161 7.99 -1.84 -3.76
C GLY A 161 7.44 -1.38 -5.11
N ALA A 162 7.84 -2.03 -6.21
CA ALA A 162 7.32 -1.70 -7.55
C ALA A 162 5.83 -2.03 -7.68
N ILE A 163 5.39 -3.17 -7.15
CA ILE A 163 3.96 -3.54 -7.14
C ILE A 163 3.17 -2.52 -6.31
N PHE A 164 3.64 -2.20 -5.10
CA PHE A 164 2.99 -1.23 -4.21
C PHE A 164 2.88 0.16 -4.85
N VAL A 165 4.00 0.72 -5.34
CA VAL A 165 4.04 2.06 -5.97
C VAL A 165 3.23 2.11 -7.27
N SER A 166 3.06 0.98 -7.96
CA SER A 166 2.20 0.95 -9.15
C SER A 166 0.73 1.15 -8.79
N GLY A 167 0.28 0.67 -7.62
CA GLY A 167 -1.02 1.02 -7.05
C GLY A 167 -1.02 2.47 -6.59
N ALA A 168 -0.37 2.73 -5.46
CA ALA A 168 -0.37 3.97 -4.68
C ALA A 168 0.06 5.25 -5.40
N MET A 169 0.59 5.17 -6.61
CA MET A 169 0.99 6.35 -7.37
C MET A 169 0.54 6.21 -8.81
N VAL A 170 0.93 5.15 -9.52
CA VAL A 170 0.70 5.10 -10.97
C VAL A 170 -0.78 4.97 -11.31
N ILE A 171 -1.50 4.04 -10.67
CA ILE A 171 -2.93 3.86 -10.90
C ILE A 171 -3.70 5.09 -10.42
N GLU A 172 -3.38 5.61 -9.25
CA GLU A 172 -4.07 6.78 -8.71
C GLU A 172 -3.87 8.05 -9.56
N MET A 173 -2.66 8.30 -10.05
CA MET A 173 -2.38 9.37 -11.02
C MET A 173 -3.21 9.20 -12.29
N PHE A 174 -3.37 7.96 -12.76
CA PHE A 174 -4.20 7.65 -13.92
C PHE A 174 -5.69 7.85 -13.61
N THR A 175 -6.17 7.45 -12.43
CA THR A 175 -7.52 7.72 -11.94
C THR A 175 -7.80 9.21 -11.90
N GLY A 176 -6.88 10.01 -11.38
CA GLY A 176 -6.98 11.47 -11.34
C GLY A 176 -7.11 12.09 -12.73
N TRP A 177 -6.25 11.67 -13.67
CA TRP A 177 -6.35 12.09 -15.07
C TRP A 177 -7.70 11.69 -15.69
N TYR A 178 -8.17 10.45 -15.44
CA TYR A 178 -9.44 9.95 -15.96
C TYR A 178 -10.64 10.76 -15.42
N VAL A 179 -10.63 11.09 -14.13
CA VAL A 179 -11.67 11.91 -13.47
C VAL A 179 -11.75 13.30 -14.09
N GLU A 180 -10.62 13.97 -14.27
CA GLU A 180 -10.57 15.30 -14.88
C GLU A 180 -10.98 15.27 -16.35
N TYR A 181 -10.44 14.33 -17.13
CA TYR A 181 -10.71 14.22 -18.56
C TYR A 181 -12.19 13.99 -18.86
N ASN A 182 -12.87 13.18 -18.05
CA ASN A 182 -14.30 12.89 -18.20
C ASN A 182 -15.21 13.88 -17.44
N GLN A 183 -14.64 14.93 -16.82
CA GLN A 183 -15.37 15.95 -16.05
C GLN A 183 -16.29 15.33 -14.98
N LEU A 184 -15.82 14.27 -14.33
CA LEU A 184 -16.61 13.56 -13.33
C LEU A 184 -16.76 14.41 -12.07
N GLN A 185 -18.00 14.55 -11.61
CA GLN A 185 -18.28 15.26 -10.38
C GLN A 185 -17.96 14.37 -9.18
N ASN A 186 -17.34 14.97 -8.14
CA ASN A 186 -16.93 14.29 -6.91
C ASN A 186 -18.06 13.46 -6.27
N GLU A 187 -19.29 13.96 -6.31
CA GLU A 187 -20.46 13.30 -5.73
C GLU A 187 -20.83 11.97 -6.40
N ASN A 188 -20.39 11.74 -7.64
CA ASN A 188 -20.73 10.55 -8.42
C ASN A 188 -19.56 9.57 -8.58
N LEU A 189 -18.35 9.92 -8.13
CA LEU A 189 -17.14 9.11 -8.33
C LEU A 189 -17.28 7.67 -7.79
N LEU A 190 -17.97 7.49 -6.66
CA LEU A 190 -18.18 6.17 -6.07
C LEU A 190 -19.16 5.28 -6.83
N ARG A 191 -19.89 5.83 -7.80
CA ARG A 191 -20.92 5.12 -8.58
C ARG A 191 -20.52 4.90 -10.03
N VAL A 192 -19.46 5.54 -10.50
CA VAL A 192 -18.93 5.32 -11.85
C VAL A 192 -18.18 3.96 -11.86
N PRO A 193 -18.55 3.02 -12.76
CA PRO A 193 -17.88 1.71 -12.80
C PRO A 193 -16.38 1.79 -13.07
N ASP A 194 -15.95 2.72 -13.91
CA ASP A 194 -14.54 2.84 -14.31
C ASP A 194 -13.66 3.27 -13.14
N THR A 195 -14.10 4.24 -12.33
CA THR A 195 -13.38 4.67 -11.13
C THR A 195 -13.34 3.58 -10.07
N PHE A 196 -14.44 2.83 -9.89
CA PHE A 196 -14.47 1.66 -9.00
C PHE A 196 -13.47 0.57 -9.41
N ILE A 197 -13.36 0.30 -10.72
CA ILE A 197 -12.40 -0.68 -11.24
C ILE A 197 -10.97 -0.19 -10.97
N LEU A 198 -10.67 1.08 -11.28
CA LEU A 198 -9.35 1.65 -11.07
C LEU A 198 -8.93 1.61 -9.59
N SER A 199 -9.79 2.09 -8.68
CA SER A 199 -9.53 2.04 -7.23
C SER A 199 -9.42 0.60 -6.71
N THR A 200 -10.17 -0.34 -7.30
CA THR A 200 -10.03 -1.76 -6.94
C THR A 200 -8.65 -2.29 -7.33
N PHE A 201 -8.13 -1.92 -8.50
CA PHE A 201 -6.78 -2.32 -8.92
C PHE A 201 -5.70 -1.64 -8.08
N GLU A 202 -5.87 -0.36 -7.76
CA GLU A 202 -4.99 0.41 -6.88
C GLU A 202 -4.75 -0.34 -5.56
N GLU A 203 -5.83 -0.58 -4.82
CA GLU A 203 -5.82 -1.28 -3.53
C GLU A 203 -5.34 -2.73 -3.61
N LEU A 204 -5.69 -3.45 -4.68
CA LEU A 204 -5.16 -4.79 -4.91
C LEU A 204 -3.64 -4.78 -5.05
N PHE A 205 -3.10 -3.84 -5.81
CA PHE A 205 -1.66 -3.73 -6.02
C PHE A 205 -0.96 -3.36 -4.71
N GLU A 206 -1.53 -2.45 -3.93
CA GLU A 206 -0.99 -2.10 -2.62
C GLU A 206 -0.97 -3.30 -1.66
N MET A 207 -2.10 -3.96 -1.47
CA MET A 207 -2.21 -5.11 -0.57
C MET A 207 -1.31 -6.28 -1.01
N ILE A 208 -1.22 -6.56 -2.32
CA ILE A 208 -0.32 -7.59 -2.84
C ILE A 208 1.14 -7.16 -2.64
N GLY A 209 1.47 -5.90 -2.87
CA GLY A 209 2.79 -5.33 -2.67
C GLY A 209 3.27 -5.48 -1.23
N ILE A 210 2.50 -5.00 -0.25
CA ILE A 210 2.85 -5.11 1.17
C ILE A 210 2.81 -6.58 1.64
N GLY A 211 1.88 -7.39 1.16
CA GLY A 211 1.82 -8.82 1.44
C GLY A 211 3.07 -9.57 0.96
N PHE A 212 3.52 -9.27 -0.26
CA PHE A 212 4.75 -9.84 -0.82
C PHE A 212 6.00 -9.30 -0.11
N PHE A 213 5.96 -8.05 0.38
CA PHE A 213 7.01 -7.49 1.21
C PHE A 213 7.15 -8.25 2.54
N VAL A 214 6.04 -8.51 3.24
CA VAL A 214 6.01 -9.34 4.46
C VAL A 214 6.60 -10.73 4.19
N TYR A 215 6.18 -11.39 3.11
CA TYR A 215 6.78 -12.65 2.66
C TYR A 215 8.30 -12.55 2.53
N SER A 216 8.78 -11.50 1.88
CA SER A 216 10.19 -11.29 1.60
C SER A 216 11.02 -11.08 2.87
N ILE A 217 10.46 -10.38 3.86
CA ILE A 217 11.08 -10.19 5.18
C ILE A 217 11.15 -11.52 5.93
N LEU A 218 10.06 -12.29 5.93
CA LEU A 218 10.01 -13.60 6.61
C LEU A 218 10.95 -14.62 5.96
N ASP A 219 11.08 -14.61 4.63
CA ASP A 219 12.04 -15.42 3.89
C ASP A 219 13.48 -15.06 4.27
N PHE A 220 13.79 -13.77 4.39
CA PHE A 220 15.09 -13.30 4.89
C PHE A 220 15.36 -13.77 6.32
N ILE A 221 14.41 -13.60 7.25
CA ILE A 221 14.51 -14.07 8.64
C ILE A 221 14.78 -15.58 8.70
N ARG A 222 14.07 -16.36 7.87
CA ARG A 222 14.23 -17.82 7.75
C ARG A 222 15.63 -18.19 7.28
N GLU A 223 16.06 -17.60 6.17
CA GLU A 223 17.33 -17.92 5.50
C GLU A 223 18.52 -17.64 6.44
N TYR A 224 18.48 -16.53 7.16
CA TYR A 224 19.56 -16.11 8.05
C TYR A 224 19.37 -16.58 9.50
N LYS A 225 18.32 -17.34 9.81
CA LYS A 225 18.04 -17.90 11.16
C LYS A 225 18.03 -16.84 12.27
N ILE A 226 17.41 -15.70 12.01
CA ILE A 226 17.22 -14.66 13.02
C ILE A 226 16.32 -15.25 14.13
N LYS A 227 16.80 -15.25 15.38
CA LYS A 227 15.96 -15.59 16.54
C LYS A 227 14.96 -14.44 16.73
N THR A 228 13.72 -14.69 16.30
CA THR A 228 12.52 -13.88 16.57
C THR A 228 12.00 -14.17 17.97
#